data_AF-A0A445IY73-F1
#
_entry.id   AF-A0A445IY73-F1
#
_cell.length_a   1.000
_cell.length_b   1.000
_cell.length_c   1.000
_cell.angle_alpha   90.00
_cell.angle_beta   90.00
_cell.angle_gamma   90.00
#
_symmetry.space_group_name_H-M   'P 1'
#
loop_
_entity.id
_entity.type
_entity.pdbx_description
1 polymer ?
#
loop_
_entity_poly.entity_id
_entity_poly.type
_entity_poly.pdbx_seq_one_letter_code
_entity_poly.pdbx_strand_id
1 'polypeptide(L)'
;MKDNNGKENMIRAQDGGFVGLNLFTLRIPQIDGGSNLSVKISWYQKILYSNDVFCLNVPFNFPDFVNPVGKKMEKKEKIEIIMNAITGSEILCKTMSHPLKKVRHNAGSMGFSYESDVLSWSKTDFSFSYAVPDSSSHISGGVLLESPSVDDFDQREMFCMYLSPGNLQGRKIFRKDIVFVIDISGSMRGKLIDHTKNALSAALSKLNPHDSFSIIAFNGEIYQFSKSMELASKDAVERAIEWINMNFIAGGDTNILHPLNTAIEMLSDAQSSVPIIFLVTDGTVEDERQICDMMKNHMTNGESISPRIYTFGIGSFCNHYFLRMLSMIGRGQHVAALDVDLIEPQMLKLFDKASSLVLANITMDIFNDVDEVEVCPSHIPDLSSDGPLLLCGRYKGSFPKDLEIKGVLPDFSNFVIDLKIQEAKGIPVQRICARDQIEYLTAQAWLSKDEKLEQMVAKLSLQTGFTSEYTSMTILEIDLRKKAKESDGKKVSKKSNPQSGAKEQEQRVILLPPLGIGFGNLTATAENIQPGSEETKGPDGAEIFVKAATNCCGTCCNYCCCMCCIQAFTRINNQCAIAFTQLCVGLGCFSCINCCADICCSGNEN
;
A
#
# COMPACT_ATOMS: atom_id res chain seq x y z
N MET A 1 -1.24 -27.62 21.88
CA MET A 1 -0.67 -26.33 21.44
C MET A 1 0.36 -26.64 20.36
N LYS A 2 0.23 -26.04 19.18
CA LYS A 2 1.17 -26.18 18.07
C LYS A 2 1.77 -24.80 17.83
N ASP A 3 3.10 -24.70 17.79
CA ASP A 3 3.79 -23.45 17.51
C ASP A 3 3.75 -23.11 16.02
N ASN A 4 3.47 -21.84 15.71
CA ASN A 4 3.45 -21.31 14.35
C ASN A 4 4.88 -20.93 13.92
N ASN A 5 5.44 -21.64 12.94
CA ASN A 5 6.59 -21.15 12.18
C ASN A 5 6.10 -20.12 11.15
N GLY A 6 6.12 -18.84 11.53
CA GLY A 6 5.87 -17.74 10.61
C GLY A 6 7.01 -17.59 9.59
N LYS A 7 6.71 -17.77 8.30
CA LYS A 7 7.50 -17.17 7.22
C LYS A 7 6.98 -15.73 7.05
N GLU A 8 7.84 -14.74 7.25
CA GLU A 8 7.48 -13.34 6.98
C GLU A 8 7.45 -13.10 5.46
N ASN A 9 6.26 -12.86 4.91
CA ASN A 9 6.08 -12.43 3.52
C ASN A 9 6.57 -10.98 3.34
N MET A 10 7.05 -10.65 2.14
CA MET A 10 7.45 -9.29 1.79
C MET A 10 6.22 -8.41 1.53
N ILE A 11 5.84 -7.61 2.52
CA ILE A 11 4.69 -6.70 2.44
C ILE A 11 4.99 -5.56 1.46
N ARG A 12 4.28 -5.51 0.33
CA ARG A 12 4.26 -4.36 -0.59
C ARG A 12 3.18 -3.36 -0.16
N ALA A 13 3.53 -2.08 -0.06
CA ALA A 13 2.63 -1.05 0.49
C ALA A 13 1.62 -0.50 -0.54
N GLN A 14 0.34 -0.80 -0.34
CA GLN A 14 -0.79 -0.27 -1.13
C GLN A 14 -1.70 0.61 -0.26
N ASP A 15 -2.18 1.71 -0.84
CA ASP A 15 -3.16 2.69 -0.31
C ASP A 15 -3.01 3.14 1.14
N GLY A 16 -1.85 3.73 1.45
CA GLY A 16 -1.56 4.38 2.74
C GLY A 16 -1.43 3.42 3.92
N GLY A 17 -1.60 2.11 3.68
CA GLY A 17 -1.30 1.07 4.66
C GLY A 17 0.19 1.01 4.96
N PHE A 18 0.50 0.83 6.24
CA PHE A 18 1.79 0.52 6.87
C PHE A 18 3.01 0.35 5.95
N VAL A 19 4.11 1.05 6.28
CA VAL A 19 5.45 0.59 5.91
C VAL A 19 5.59 -0.84 6.42
N GLY A 20 5.64 -1.81 5.51
CA GLY A 20 5.74 -3.22 5.84
C GLY A 20 7.15 -3.61 6.32
N LEU A 21 7.23 -4.72 7.06
CA LEU A 21 8.50 -5.37 7.32
C LEU A 21 9.15 -5.75 5.98
N ASN A 22 10.44 -5.42 5.83
CA ASN A 22 11.28 -5.77 4.68
C ASN A 22 10.95 -5.10 3.32
N LEU A 23 10.30 -3.92 3.30
CA LEU A 23 10.11 -3.13 2.07
C LEU A 23 11.41 -2.83 1.30
N PHE A 24 12.52 -2.62 2.02
CA PHE A 24 13.85 -2.45 1.44
C PHE A 24 14.90 -3.20 2.26
N THR A 25 15.73 -4.00 1.59
CA THR A 25 16.86 -4.71 2.21
C THR A 25 18.17 -4.24 1.60
N LEU A 26 18.90 -3.40 2.34
CA LEU A 26 20.24 -2.96 1.96
C LEU A 26 21.30 -3.82 2.65
N ARG A 27 22.02 -4.65 1.88
CA ARG A 27 23.23 -5.32 2.40
C ARG A 27 24.41 -4.34 2.37
N ILE A 28 24.75 -3.83 3.55
CA ILE A 28 25.93 -2.97 3.74
C ILE A 28 27.19 -3.84 3.54
N PRO A 29 28.18 -3.42 2.74
CA PRO A 29 29.43 -4.16 2.56
C PRO A 29 30.24 -4.23 3.85
N GLN A 30 31.26 -5.10 3.89
CA GLN A 30 32.15 -5.21 5.05
C GLN A 30 32.88 -3.87 5.30
N ILE A 31 32.66 -3.27 6.47
CA ILE A 31 33.26 -2.00 6.88
C ILE A 31 34.47 -2.20 7.80
N ASP A 32 35.45 -1.30 7.71
CA ASP A 32 36.64 -1.30 8.56
C ASP A 32 36.26 -1.07 10.04
N GLY A 33 36.96 -1.72 10.97
CA GLY A 33 36.74 -1.54 12.41
C GLY A 33 36.98 -0.08 12.85
N GLY A 34 36.03 0.49 13.58
CA GLY A 34 36.07 1.91 13.99
C GLY A 34 35.44 2.88 12.98
N SER A 35 34.90 2.39 11.86
CA SER A 35 34.12 3.21 10.92
C SER A 35 32.79 3.66 11.54
N ASN A 36 32.41 4.91 11.28
CA ASN A 36 31.04 5.39 11.53
C ASN A 36 30.14 5.03 10.35
N LEU A 37 29.07 4.30 10.62
CA LEU A 37 28.02 4.01 9.64
C LEU A 37 26.86 4.98 9.84
N SER A 38 26.39 5.60 8.76
CA SER A 38 25.17 6.41 8.74
C SER A 38 24.27 5.92 7.61
N VAL A 39 23.00 5.65 7.93
CA VAL A 39 21.98 5.25 6.98
C VAL A 39 20.83 6.26 7.10
N LYS A 40 20.47 6.89 5.99
CA LYS A 40 19.33 7.80 5.91
C LYS A 40 18.32 7.21 4.92
N ILE A 41 17.12 6.92 5.40
CA ILE A 41 15.98 6.52 4.58
C ILE A 41 14.99 7.68 4.59
N SER A 42 14.27 7.89 3.49
CA SER A 42 13.23 8.91 3.38
C SER A 42 12.15 8.36 2.46
N TRP A 43 10.90 8.46 2.89
CA TRP A 43 9.75 7.92 2.18
C TRP A 43 8.56 8.87 2.34
N TYR A 44 7.52 8.63 1.54
CA TYR A 44 6.25 9.34 1.60
C TYR A 44 5.11 8.32 1.65
N GLN A 45 4.09 8.59 2.47
CA GLN A 45 2.90 7.77 2.56
C GLN A 45 1.66 8.64 2.76
N LYS A 46 0.52 8.20 2.23
CA LYS A 46 -0.80 8.75 2.55
C LYS A 46 -1.11 8.36 4.00
N ILE A 47 -1.53 9.32 4.83
CA ILE A 47 -1.90 9.04 6.23
C ILE A 47 -3.29 8.41 6.23
N LEU A 48 -3.49 7.36 7.03
CA LEU A 48 -4.80 6.70 7.14
C LEU A 48 -5.78 7.62 7.89
N TYR A 49 -6.98 7.82 7.35
CA TYR A 49 -8.11 8.40 8.09
C TYR A 49 -9.09 7.28 8.44
N SER A 50 -9.59 7.29 9.66
CA SER A 50 -10.67 6.40 10.11
C SER A 50 -11.29 6.96 11.39
N ASN A 51 -12.61 6.89 11.54
CA ASN A 51 -13.33 7.32 12.74
C ASN A 51 -12.94 8.74 13.22
N ASP A 52 -12.87 9.69 12.28
CA ASP A 52 -12.49 11.10 12.50
C ASP A 52 -11.09 11.34 13.08
N VAL A 53 -10.19 10.39 12.86
CA VAL A 53 -8.80 10.43 13.31
C VAL A 53 -7.85 10.06 12.17
N PHE A 54 -6.80 10.85 12.00
CA PHE A 54 -5.64 10.53 11.18
C PHE A 54 -4.64 9.70 11.98
N CYS A 55 -4.17 8.59 11.40
CA CYS A 55 -3.29 7.61 12.04
C CYS A 55 -2.01 7.41 11.22
N LEU A 56 -0.86 7.66 11.85
CA LEU A 56 0.47 7.36 11.35
C LEU A 56 1.05 6.19 12.14
N ASN A 57 1.30 5.07 11.46
CA ASN A 57 2.00 3.92 12.01
C ASN A 57 3.26 3.65 11.18
N VAL A 58 4.40 3.45 11.86
CA VAL A 58 5.72 3.24 11.26
C VAL A 58 6.45 2.16 12.08
N PRO A 59 7.04 1.13 11.43
CA PRO A 59 7.89 0.16 12.11
C PRO A 59 9.03 0.87 12.86
N PHE A 60 9.10 0.63 14.17
CA PHE A 60 10.10 1.21 15.06
C PHE A 60 10.59 0.20 16.12
N ASN A 61 10.25 -1.07 15.93
CA ASN A 61 10.81 -2.20 16.65
C ASN A 61 12.18 -2.61 16.08
N PHE A 62 13.19 -2.72 16.94
CA PHE A 62 14.55 -3.13 16.56
C PHE A 62 14.89 -4.53 17.14
N PRO A 63 15.21 -5.52 16.30
CA PRO A 63 15.57 -6.86 16.76
C PRO A 63 16.77 -6.89 17.70
N ASP A 64 16.80 -7.83 18.64
CA ASP A 64 17.88 -7.94 19.65
C ASP A 64 19.28 -8.08 19.02
N PHE A 65 19.38 -8.71 17.84
CA PHE A 65 20.63 -8.90 17.08
C PHE A 65 21.23 -7.61 16.50
N VAL A 66 20.51 -6.48 16.50
CA VAL A 66 21.05 -5.16 16.14
C VAL A 66 22.11 -4.70 17.16
N ASN A 67 22.11 -5.27 18.37
CA ASN A 67 23.11 -4.99 19.40
C ASN A 67 24.33 -5.92 19.25
N PRO A 68 25.54 -5.41 18.94
CA PRO A 68 26.74 -6.23 18.91
C PRO A 68 27.07 -6.80 20.31
N VAL A 69 27.14 -8.13 20.38
CA VAL A 69 27.33 -8.87 21.64
C VAL A 69 28.63 -8.45 22.34
N GLY A 70 28.54 -8.22 23.66
CA GLY A 70 29.70 -7.95 24.51
C GLY A 70 30.18 -6.49 24.56
N LYS A 71 29.61 -5.56 23.78
CA LYS A 71 29.92 -4.13 23.87
C LYS A 71 28.76 -3.34 24.50
N LYS A 72 29.03 -2.68 25.63
CA LYS A 72 28.18 -1.57 26.09
C LYS A 72 28.40 -0.40 25.14
N MET A 73 27.35 0.03 24.47
CA MET A 73 27.33 1.23 23.64
C MET A 73 26.23 2.15 24.18
N GLU A 74 26.50 3.44 24.20
CA GLU A 74 25.46 4.45 24.38
C GLU A 74 24.52 4.38 23.16
N LYS A 75 23.22 4.34 23.43
CA LYS A 75 22.17 4.30 22.40
C LYS A 75 21.27 5.48 22.67
N LYS A 76 20.93 6.19 21.60
CA LYS A 76 20.13 7.40 21.69
C LYS A 76 19.03 7.33 20.65
N GLU A 77 17.80 7.45 21.11
CA GLU A 77 16.62 7.52 20.26
C GLU A 77 16.16 8.96 20.17
N LYS A 78 15.84 9.40 18.96
CA LYS A 78 15.17 10.67 18.70
C LYS A 78 14.02 10.43 17.73
N ILE A 79 12.82 10.89 18.10
CA ILE A 79 11.63 10.93 17.24
C ILE A 79 11.20 12.40 17.15
N GLU A 80 10.93 12.88 15.95
CA GLU A 80 10.50 14.25 15.68
C GLU A 80 9.35 14.21 14.69
N ILE A 81 8.24 14.87 15.04
CA ILE A 81 7.01 14.94 14.26
C ILE A 81 6.72 16.41 14.02
N ILE A 82 6.49 16.78 12.77
CA ILE A 82 6.05 18.13 12.39
C ILE A 82 4.74 17.96 11.61
N MET A 83 3.66 18.52 12.13
CA MET A 83 2.36 18.54 11.47
C MET A 83 2.03 19.94 10.99
N ASN A 84 1.68 20.06 9.70
CA ASN A 84 1.19 21.28 9.08
C ASN A 84 -0.28 21.07 8.74
N ALA A 85 -1.19 21.78 9.40
CA ALA A 85 -2.60 21.80 9.02
C ALA A 85 -2.80 22.85 7.91
N ILE A 86 -3.66 22.53 6.93
CA ILE A 86 -3.95 23.41 5.79
C ILE A 86 -4.72 24.67 6.21
N THR A 87 -5.34 24.61 7.40
CA THR A 87 -6.05 25.70 8.06
C THR A 87 -5.45 25.95 9.43
N GLY A 88 -5.67 27.15 10.01
CA GLY A 88 -5.31 27.46 11.41
C GLY A 88 -6.13 26.69 12.47
N SER A 89 -6.71 25.55 12.09
CA SER A 89 -7.46 24.63 12.94
C SER A 89 -6.56 24.04 14.02
N GLU A 90 -7.11 23.83 15.20
CA GLU A 90 -6.38 23.16 16.27
C GLU A 90 -6.13 21.69 15.91
N ILE A 91 -4.95 21.17 16.24
CA ILE A 91 -4.64 19.74 16.09
C ILE A 91 -4.78 19.09 17.46
N LEU A 92 -5.76 18.18 17.60
CA LEU A 92 -6.02 17.44 18.81
C LEU A 92 -5.38 16.06 18.73
N CYS A 93 -4.24 15.90 19.40
CA CYS A 93 -3.58 14.60 19.55
C CYS A 93 -4.49 13.62 20.30
N LYS A 94 -4.53 12.36 19.85
CA LYS A 94 -5.37 11.28 20.41
C LYS A 94 -4.52 10.18 21.03
N THR A 95 -3.66 9.53 20.25
CA THR A 95 -2.80 8.42 20.70
C THR A 95 -1.33 8.68 20.37
N MET A 96 -0.43 8.27 21.27
CA MET A 96 1.02 8.42 21.14
C MET A 96 1.67 7.16 21.74
N SER A 97 2.35 6.32 20.95
CA SER A 97 3.02 5.12 21.51
C SER A 97 4.32 5.43 22.26
N HIS A 98 4.89 6.62 22.04
CA HIS A 98 6.13 7.09 22.66
C HIS A 98 5.88 8.42 23.41
N PRO A 99 6.62 8.72 24.50
CA PRO A 99 6.37 9.87 25.38
C PRO A 99 6.90 11.20 24.78
N LEU A 100 6.32 11.63 23.66
CA LEU A 100 6.72 12.85 22.97
C LEU A 100 6.25 14.10 23.73
N LYS A 101 7.09 15.13 23.75
CA LYS A 101 6.80 16.45 24.30
C LYS A 101 6.39 17.40 23.18
N LYS A 102 5.41 18.27 23.44
CA LYS A 102 4.92 19.27 22.49
C LYS A 102 5.97 20.37 22.27
N VAL A 103 6.29 20.66 21.00
CA VAL A 103 7.23 21.72 20.58
C VAL A 103 6.50 22.67 19.64
N ARG A 104 6.55 23.99 19.88
CA ARG A 104 6.00 24.97 18.93
C ARG A 104 7.01 25.19 17.81
N HIS A 105 6.64 24.88 16.56
CA HIS A 105 7.53 25.02 15.41
C HIS A 105 7.31 26.30 14.59
N ASN A 106 6.08 26.84 14.54
CA ASN A 106 5.72 28.19 14.05
C ASN A 106 4.21 28.42 14.25
N ALA A 107 3.67 29.56 13.80
CA ALA A 107 2.23 29.75 13.69
C ALA A 107 1.64 28.83 12.59
N GLY A 108 0.70 27.95 12.95
CA GLY A 108 0.06 27.00 12.03
C GLY A 108 0.70 25.60 11.96
N SER A 109 1.88 25.39 12.56
CA SER A 109 2.53 24.07 12.63
C SER A 109 2.70 23.58 14.06
N MET A 110 2.43 22.28 14.27
CA MET A 110 2.52 21.62 15.57
C MET A 110 3.66 20.60 15.56
N GLY A 111 4.64 20.78 16.44
CA GLY A 111 5.75 19.86 16.62
C GLY A 111 5.58 18.95 17.84
N PHE A 112 6.14 17.75 17.77
CA PHE A 112 6.33 16.85 18.90
C PHE A 112 7.72 16.22 18.82
N SER A 113 8.41 16.12 19.97
CA SER A 113 9.74 15.51 20.04
C SER A 113 9.89 14.56 21.22
N TYR A 114 10.56 13.44 20.98
CA TYR A 114 11.07 12.53 22.00
C TYR A 114 12.57 12.38 21.77
N GLU A 115 13.36 12.48 22.83
CA GLU A 115 14.80 12.27 22.80
C GLU A 115 15.22 11.66 24.14
N SER A 116 15.85 10.48 24.10
CA SER A 116 16.33 9.79 25.30
C SER A 116 17.54 8.92 24.98
N ASP A 117 18.45 8.82 25.93
CA ASP A 117 19.41 7.72 25.98
C ASP A 117 18.66 6.46 26.48
N VAL A 118 18.94 5.31 25.87
CA VAL A 118 18.20 4.05 26.10
C VAL A 118 19.14 2.87 26.35
N LEU A 119 18.72 1.94 27.22
CA LEU A 119 19.50 0.72 27.52
C LEU A 119 19.36 -0.32 26.40
N SER A 120 18.17 -0.43 25.82
CA SER A 120 17.82 -1.24 24.66
C SER A 120 17.03 -0.38 23.70
N TRP A 121 17.16 -0.64 22.40
CA TRP A 121 16.30 -0.05 21.38
C TRP A 121 14.83 -0.40 21.62
N SER A 122 13.94 0.45 21.10
CA SER A 122 12.49 0.25 21.17
C SER A 122 12.07 -1.11 20.60
N LYS A 123 11.13 -1.74 21.29
CA LYS A 123 10.52 -3.03 20.90
C LYS A 123 9.06 -2.87 20.44
N THR A 124 8.65 -1.63 20.22
CA THR A 124 7.27 -1.24 19.91
C THR A 124 7.26 -0.28 18.75
N ASP A 125 6.37 -0.53 17.79
CA ASP A 125 6.26 0.34 16.63
C ASP A 125 5.77 1.74 16.99
N PHE A 126 6.14 2.68 16.14
CA PHE A 126 5.75 4.06 16.31
C PHE A 126 4.31 4.24 15.81
N SER A 127 3.42 4.65 16.70
CA SER A 127 2.02 4.93 16.42
C SER A 127 1.66 6.30 16.97
N PHE A 128 1.09 7.13 16.12
CA PHE A 128 0.67 8.48 16.45
C PHE A 128 -0.64 8.79 15.74
N SER A 129 -1.60 9.37 16.47
CA SER A 129 -2.88 9.73 15.90
C SER A 129 -3.40 11.08 16.37
N TYR A 130 -4.07 11.79 15.46
CA TYR A 130 -4.57 13.14 15.68
C TYR A 130 -5.92 13.34 14.99
N ALA A 131 -6.79 14.13 15.61
CA ALA A 131 -7.95 14.70 14.94
C ALA A 131 -7.67 16.16 14.59
N VAL A 132 -8.23 16.62 13.47
CA VAL A 132 -8.42 18.04 13.19
C VAL A 132 -9.89 18.30 13.45
N PRO A 133 -10.29 18.90 14.60
CA PRO A 133 -11.69 19.13 14.89
C PRO A 133 -12.24 20.16 13.90
N ASP A 134 -13.02 19.69 12.92
CA ASP A 134 -13.79 20.58 12.08
C ASP A 134 -14.92 21.17 12.93
N SER A 135 -14.92 22.48 13.11
CA SER A 135 -15.98 23.20 13.82
C SER A 135 -17.30 23.24 13.02
N SER A 136 -17.29 22.80 11.76
CA SER A 136 -18.47 22.79 10.90
C SER A 136 -19.19 21.44 10.89
N SER A 137 -20.52 21.51 10.98
CA SER A 137 -21.47 20.40 10.83
C SER A 137 -21.80 20.09 9.36
N HIS A 138 -20.97 20.55 8.42
CA HIS A 138 -21.25 20.57 7.00
C HIS A 138 -20.02 20.15 6.20
N ILE A 139 -20.23 19.80 4.93
CA ILE A 139 -19.11 19.55 4.01
C ILE A 139 -18.32 20.86 3.89
N SER A 140 -17.00 20.76 4.01
CA SER A 140 -16.07 21.90 4.00
C SER A 140 -14.92 21.61 3.03
N GLY A 141 -14.16 22.63 2.62
CA GLY A 141 -13.05 22.41 1.70
C GLY A 141 -12.24 23.65 1.37
N GLY A 142 -11.27 23.48 0.48
CA GLY A 142 -10.41 24.55 0.01
C GLY A 142 -9.51 24.12 -1.15
N VAL A 143 -8.80 25.10 -1.71
CA VAL A 143 -7.80 24.91 -2.77
C VAL A 143 -6.48 25.48 -2.31
N LEU A 144 -5.42 24.70 -2.47
CA LEU A 144 -4.04 25.11 -2.35
C LEU A 144 -3.44 25.35 -3.74
N LEU A 145 -2.80 26.51 -3.95
CA LEU A 145 -2.02 26.80 -5.15
C LEU A 145 -0.53 26.64 -4.86
N GLU A 146 0.23 26.04 -5.79
CA GLU A 146 1.69 25.92 -5.72
C GLU A 146 2.28 26.18 -7.12
N SER A 147 3.11 27.22 -7.23
CA SER A 147 3.86 27.50 -8.45
C SER A 147 4.98 26.47 -8.69
N PRO A 148 5.28 26.10 -9.93
CA PRO A 148 6.32 25.13 -10.27
C PRO A 148 7.70 25.61 -9.83
N SER A 149 8.58 24.67 -9.53
CA SER A 149 10.01 24.98 -9.37
C SER A 149 10.65 25.27 -10.72
N VAL A 150 11.77 26.01 -10.73
CA VAL A 150 12.54 26.30 -11.96
C VAL A 150 13.01 25.02 -12.67
N ASP A 151 13.23 23.94 -11.92
CA ASP A 151 13.66 22.63 -12.42
C ASP A 151 12.48 21.69 -12.75
N ASP A 152 11.22 22.13 -12.62
CA ASP A 152 10.04 21.32 -12.97
C ASP A 152 9.96 21.12 -14.49
N PHE A 153 9.82 19.88 -14.97
CA PHE A 153 9.66 19.63 -16.40
C PHE A 153 8.34 20.20 -16.96
N ASP A 154 7.37 20.49 -16.09
CA ASP A 154 6.12 21.15 -16.42
C ASP A 154 6.03 22.50 -15.70
N GLN A 155 5.99 23.57 -16.48
CA GLN A 155 5.98 24.96 -16.00
C GLN A 155 4.55 25.53 -15.83
N ARG A 156 3.53 24.67 -15.81
CA ARG A 156 2.15 25.04 -15.41
C ARG A 156 2.04 25.14 -13.89
N GLU A 157 1.26 26.10 -13.41
CA GLU A 157 0.88 26.23 -11.99
C GLU A 157 0.15 24.97 -11.52
N MET A 158 0.23 24.64 -10.23
CA MET A 158 -0.47 23.47 -9.66
C MET A 158 -1.56 23.91 -8.69
N PHE A 159 -2.63 23.12 -8.62
CA PHE A 159 -3.62 23.22 -7.56
C PHE A 159 -3.87 21.87 -6.90
N CYS A 160 -4.24 21.92 -5.62
CA CYS A 160 -4.70 20.79 -4.85
C CYS A 160 -5.98 21.18 -4.11
N MET A 161 -7.09 20.58 -4.52
CA MET A 161 -8.41 20.77 -3.92
C MET A 161 -8.67 19.65 -2.92
N TYR A 162 -9.23 20.00 -1.76
CA TYR A 162 -9.69 19.02 -0.78
C TYR A 162 -11.13 19.31 -0.35
N LEU A 163 -11.91 18.24 -0.17
CA LEU A 163 -13.25 18.28 0.42
C LEU A 163 -13.27 17.37 1.65
N SER A 164 -13.67 17.92 2.79
CA SER A 164 -13.91 17.22 4.04
C SER A 164 -15.41 16.92 4.18
N PRO A 165 -15.81 15.71 4.62
CA PRO A 165 -17.22 15.39 4.86
C PRO A 165 -17.85 16.19 6.02
N GLY A 166 -17.04 16.77 6.92
CA GLY A 166 -17.48 17.42 8.16
C GLY A 166 -17.92 16.41 9.24
N ASN A 167 -18.44 16.90 10.36
CA ASN A 167 -19.04 16.02 11.36
C ASN A 167 -20.43 15.53 10.88
N LEU A 168 -20.55 14.22 10.67
CA LEU A 168 -21.71 13.58 10.01
C LEU A 168 -22.75 12.97 10.97
N GLN A 169 -22.69 13.22 12.28
CA GLN A 169 -23.65 12.64 13.23
C GLN A 169 -25.11 12.88 12.81
N GLY A 170 -25.82 11.79 12.51
CA GLY A 170 -27.24 11.79 12.12
C GLY A 170 -27.53 12.14 10.66
N ARG A 171 -26.52 12.34 9.80
CA ARG A 171 -26.75 12.59 8.37
C ARG A 171 -27.19 11.30 7.66
N LYS A 172 -28.17 11.41 6.77
CA LYS A 172 -28.55 10.31 5.86
C LYS A 172 -27.39 10.00 4.92
N ILE A 173 -27.28 8.73 4.52
CA ILE A 173 -26.37 8.23 3.49
C ILE A 173 -27.22 7.83 2.28
N PHE A 174 -26.66 7.85 1.08
CA PHE A 174 -27.35 7.36 -0.12
C PHE A 174 -27.78 5.90 0.03
N ARG A 175 -29.03 5.59 -0.34
CA ARG A 175 -29.46 4.22 -0.67
C ARG A 175 -28.69 3.72 -1.88
N LYS A 176 -28.43 2.43 -1.96
CA LYS A 176 -27.56 1.83 -2.98
C LYS A 176 -28.26 0.65 -3.64
N ASP A 177 -28.00 0.47 -4.92
CA ASP A 177 -28.28 -0.77 -5.63
C ASP A 177 -26.92 -1.36 -6.02
N ILE A 178 -26.56 -2.51 -5.45
CA ILE A 178 -25.18 -3.04 -5.47
C ILE A 178 -25.08 -4.40 -6.17
N VAL A 179 -24.36 -4.49 -7.27
CA VAL A 179 -24.01 -5.76 -7.91
C VAL A 179 -22.57 -6.15 -7.58
N PHE A 180 -22.40 -7.28 -6.89
CA PHE A 180 -21.10 -7.87 -6.62
C PHE A 180 -20.72 -8.83 -7.76
N VAL A 181 -19.71 -8.46 -8.55
CA VAL A 181 -19.17 -9.23 -9.68
C VAL A 181 -17.87 -9.89 -9.24
N ILE A 182 -17.90 -11.19 -8.96
CA ILE A 182 -16.84 -11.90 -8.25
C ILE A 182 -16.25 -13.03 -9.11
N ASP A 183 -14.94 -12.99 -9.30
CA ASP A 183 -14.18 -14.01 -10.00
C ASP A 183 -14.14 -15.33 -9.21
N ILE A 184 -14.46 -16.42 -9.89
CA ILE A 184 -14.38 -17.81 -9.41
C ILE A 184 -13.65 -18.70 -10.44
N SER A 185 -12.74 -18.12 -11.24
CA SER A 185 -11.83 -18.87 -12.11
C SER A 185 -10.89 -19.79 -11.32
N GLY A 186 -10.13 -20.65 -12.03
CA GLY A 186 -9.28 -21.66 -11.38
C GLY A 186 -8.10 -21.10 -10.58
N SER A 187 -7.61 -19.89 -10.88
CA SER A 187 -6.57 -19.19 -10.10
C SER A 187 -7.03 -18.86 -8.68
N MET A 188 -8.30 -18.47 -8.51
CA MET A 188 -8.93 -18.14 -7.21
C MET A 188 -9.02 -19.32 -6.21
N ARG A 189 -8.62 -20.54 -6.57
CA ARG A 189 -8.77 -21.74 -5.71
C ARG A 189 -8.08 -21.61 -4.34
N GLY A 190 -8.63 -22.30 -3.33
CA GLY A 190 -8.09 -22.35 -1.97
C GLY A 190 -8.28 -21.04 -1.21
N LYS A 191 -7.23 -20.53 -0.55
CA LYS A 191 -7.36 -19.37 0.35
C LYS A 191 -7.95 -18.11 -0.32
N LEU A 192 -7.66 -17.87 -1.60
CA LEU A 192 -8.09 -16.67 -2.33
C LEU A 192 -9.64 -16.58 -2.34
N ILE A 193 -10.32 -17.64 -2.78
CA ILE A 193 -11.79 -17.73 -2.76
C ILE A 193 -12.34 -17.81 -1.32
N ASP A 194 -11.66 -18.48 -0.38
CA ASP A 194 -12.11 -18.54 1.02
C ASP A 194 -12.16 -17.15 1.68
N HIS A 195 -11.08 -16.37 1.57
CA HIS A 195 -11.03 -14.98 2.07
C HIS A 195 -12.01 -14.06 1.33
N THR A 196 -12.19 -14.27 0.02
CA THR A 196 -13.19 -13.52 -0.78
C THR A 196 -14.62 -13.80 -0.32
N LYS A 197 -14.96 -15.07 -0.03
CA LYS A 197 -16.26 -15.47 0.54
C LYS A 197 -16.51 -14.86 1.91
N ASN A 198 -15.49 -14.86 2.79
CA ASN A 198 -15.58 -14.24 4.11
C ASN A 198 -15.82 -12.72 4.01
N ALA A 199 -15.01 -12.03 3.19
CA ALA A 199 -15.12 -10.59 2.96
C ALA A 199 -16.51 -10.21 2.40
N LEU A 200 -16.99 -10.94 1.39
CA LEU A 200 -18.30 -10.72 0.80
C LEU A 200 -19.44 -10.97 1.79
N SER A 201 -19.38 -12.07 2.55
CA SER A 201 -20.41 -12.38 3.57
C SER A 201 -20.47 -11.31 4.66
N ALA A 202 -19.31 -10.78 5.08
CA ALA A 202 -19.22 -9.68 6.03
C ALA A 202 -19.69 -8.33 5.44
N ALA A 203 -19.46 -8.08 4.15
CA ALA A 203 -19.99 -6.91 3.44
C ALA A 203 -21.52 -6.97 3.30
N LEU A 204 -22.09 -8.10 2.88
CA LEU A 204 -23.54 -8.31 2.81
C LEU A 204 -24.22 -8.11 4.17
N SER A 205 -23.59 -8.59 5.24
CA SER A 205 -24.06 -8.43 6.63
C SER A 205 -24.06 -6.97 7.12
N LYS A 206 -23.39 -6.05 6.41
CA LYS A 206 -23.32 -4.61 6.72
C LYS A 206 -24.29 -3.76 5.87
N LEU A 207 -24.98 -4.32 4.87
CA LEU A 207 -25.92 -3.58 4.03
C LEU A 207 -27.08 -3.01 4.85
N ASN A 208 -27.59 -1.82 4.48
CA ASN A 208 -28.81 -1.32 5.11
C ASN A 208 -30.02 -2.08 4.54
N PRO A 209 -31.08 -2.38 5.32
CA PRO A 209 -32.32 -2.98 4.80
C PRO A 209 -33.11 -2.16 3.77
N HIS A 210 -32.58 -1.02 3.34
CA HIS A 210 -33.11 -0.14 2.29
C HIS A 210 -32.20 -0.04 1.05
N ASP A 211 -31.05 -0.71 1.09
CA ASP A 211 -30.21 -0.96 -0.08
C ASP A 211 -30.72 -2.23 -0.79
N SER A 212 -30.53 -2.32 -2.10
CA SER A 212 -30.75 -3.53 -2.88
C SER A 212 -29.43 -4.12 -3.33
N PHE A 213 -29.38 -5.43 -3.56
CA PHE A 213 -28.17 -6.10 -4.05
C PHE A 213 -28.48 -7.28 -4.98
N SER A 214 -27.46 -7.68 -5.75
CA SER A 214 -27.35 -9.03 -6.32
C SER A 214 -25.88 -9.42 -6.44
N ILE A 215 -25.62 -10.68 -6.79
CA ILE A 215 -24.29 -11.26 -6.90
C ILE A 215 -24.19 -12.01 -8.22
N ILE A 216 -23.12 -11.76 -8.96
CA ILE A 216 -22.73 -12.45 -10.18
C ILE A 216 -21.35 -13.07 -9.90
N ALA A 217 -21.31 -14.39 -9.71
CA ALA A 217 -20.05 -15.12 -9.74
C ALA A 217 -19.71 -15.45 -11.19
N PHE A 218 -18.45 -15.30 -11.61
CA PHE A 218 -18.05 -15.52 -13.00
C PHE A 218 -16.74 -16.29 -13.15
N ASN A 219 -16.65 -17.05 -14.24
CA ASN A 219 -15.42 -17.64 -14.75
C ASN A 219 -15.43 -17.46 -16.28
N GLY A 220 -15.47 -18.54 -17.07
CA GLY A 220 -15.87 -18.46 -18.48
C GLY A 220 -17.38 -18.22 -18.66
N GLU A 221 -18.19 -18.65 -17.69
CA GLU A 221 -19.65 -18.52 -17.61
C GLU A 221 -20.05 -17.55 -16.48
N ILE A 222 -21.36 -17.27 -16.34
CA ILE A 222 -21.89 -16.46 -15.23
C ILE A 222 -22.93 -17.22 -14.40
N TYR A 223 -22.91 -17.00 -13.09
CA TYR A 223 -23.84 -17.55 -12.11
C TYR A 223 -24.43 -16.41 -11.29
N GLN A 224 -25.75 -16.23 -11.34
CA GLN A 224 -26.45 -15.15 -10.65
C GLN A 224 -27.12 -15.67 -9.37
N PHE A 225 -26.98 -14.94 -8.27
CA PHE A 225 -27.78 -15.17 -7.06
C PHE A 225 -29.26 -14.92 -7.32
N SER A 226 -29.57 -13.79 -7.97
CA SER A 226 -30.92 -13.40 -8.37
C SER A 226 -30.88 -12.65 -9.70
N LYS A 227 -31.93 -12.83 -10.52
CA LYS A 227 -32.06 -12.22 -11.86
C LYS A 227 -32.42 -10.73 -11.82
N SER A 228 -32.77 -10.23 -10.64
CA SER A 228 -33.14 -8.85 -10.37
C SER A 228 -32.54 -8.42 -9.04
N MET A 229 -32.51 -7.12 -8.77
CA MET A 229 -32.06 -6.60 -7.48
C MET A 229 -33.03 -7.03 -6.35
N GLU A 230 -32.49 -7.57 -5.25
CA GLU A 230 -33.25 -7.91 -4.04
C GLU A 230 -32.92 -6.93 -2.91
N LEU A 231 -33.92 -6.49 -2.15
CA LEU A 231 -33.68 -5.70 -0.94
C LEU A 231 -32.83 -6.49 0.06
N ALA A 232 -31.88 -5.82 0.71
CA ALA A 232 -31.01 -6.37 1.74
C ALA A 232 -31.72 -6.66 3.08
N SER A 233 -32.86 -7.34 2.99
CA SER A 233 -33.51 -7.98 4.14
C SER A 233 -32.61 -9.06 4.72
N LYS A 234 -32.73 -9.31 6.03
CA LYS A 234 -31.93 -10.33 6.72
C LYS A 234 -32.03 -11.71 6.05
N ASP A 235 -33.24 -12.10 5.67
CA ASP A 235 -33.55 -13.36 4.97
C ASP A 235 -32.90 -13.43 3.57
N ALA A 236 -32.87 -12.33 2.81
CA ALA A 236 -32.15 -12.27 1.52
C ALA A 236 -30.63 -12.37 1.70
N VAL A 237 -30.07 -11.72 2.72
CA VAL A 237 -28.64 -11.82 3.06
C VAL A 237 -28.26 -13.24 3.50
N GLU A 238 -29.10 -13.90 4.31
CA GLU A 238 -28.88 -15.29 4.73
C GLU A 238 -28.89 -16.25 3.51
N ARG A 239 -29.88 -16.16 2.61
CA ARG A 239 -29.89 -16.91 1.34
C ARG A 239 -28.68 -16.62 0.46
N ALA A 240 -28.24 -15.37 0.38
CA ALA A 240 -27.09 -14.99 -0.43
C ALA A 240 -25.79 -15.62 0.11
N ILE A 241 -25.62 -15.68 1.43
CA ILE A 241 -24.48 -16.34 2.09
C ILE A 241 -24.53 -17.86 1.86
N GLU A 242 -25.70 -18.49 1.92
CA GLU A 242 -25.87 -19.90 1.54
C GLU A 242 -25.51 -20.14 0.06
N TRP A 243 -26.01 -19.29 -0.84
CA TRP A 243 -25.73 -19.36 -2.26
C TRP A 243 -24.24 -19.17 -2.59
N ILE A 244 -23.56 -18.20 -1.96
CA ILE A 244 -22.10 -18.04 -2.03
C ILE A 244 -21.41 -19.33 -1.62
N ASN A 245 -21.82 -19.94 -0.51
CA ASN A 245 -21.20 -21.15 -0.01
C ASN A 245 -21.36 -22.37 -0.93
N MET A 246 -22.45 -22.43 -1.70
CA MET A 246 -22.72 -23.52 -2.65
C MET A 246 -22.11 -23.28 -4.05
N ASN A 247 -22.03 -22.04 -4.52
CA ASN A 247 -21.72 -21.72 -5.92
C ASN A 247 -20.31 -21.15 -6.14
N PHE A 248 -19.62 -20.65 -5.10
CA PHE A 248 -18.25 -20.17 -5.23
C PHE A 248 -17.29 -21.38 -5.25
N ILE A 249 -17.18 -22.00 -6.43
CA ILE A 249 -16.32 -23.15 -6.73
C ILE A 249 -15.31 -22.70 -7.78
N ALA A 250 -14.05 -22.57 -7.37
CA ALA A 250 -12.98 -22.11 -8.25
C ALA A 250 -12.72 -23.08 -9.41
N GLY A 251 -12.81 -22.58 -10.65
CA GLY A 251 -12.50 -23.35 -11.86
C GLY A 251 -12.93 -22.64 -13.15
N GLY A 252 -12.41 -23.11 -14.29
CA GLY A 252 -12.64 -22.50 -15.59
C GLY A 252 -11.78 -21.25 -15.85
N ASP A 253 -12.03 -20.62 -16.99
CA ASP A 253 -11.32 -19.43 -17.48
C ASP A 253 -11.83 -18.13 -16.83
N THR A 254 -11.43 -16.97 -17.35
CA THR A 254 -11.80 -15.64 -16.81
C THR A 254 -12.44 -14.75 -17.88
N ASN A 255 -13.71 -14.38 -17.72
CA ASN A 255 -14.47 -13.48 -18.62
C ASN A 255 -15.08 -12.33 -17.81
N ILE A 256 -14.47 -11.14 -17.92
CA ILE A 256 -14.90 -9.95 -17.16
C ILE A 256 -16.00 -9.17 -17.92
N LEU A 257 -15.99 -9.19 -19.26
CA LEU A 257 -16.90 -8.37 -20.07
C LEU A 257 -18.37 -8.81 -19.93
N HIS A 258 -18.66 -10.10 -19.97
CA HIS A 258 -20.04 -10.59 -19.87
C HIS A 258 -20.73 -10.24 -18.54
N PRO A 259 -20.17 -10.55 -17.35
CA PRO A 259 -20.81 -10.22 -16.08
C PRO A 259 -20.89 -8.72 -15.81
N LEU A 260 -19.96 -7.91 -16.33
CA LEU A 260 -20.06 -6.45 -16.22
C LEU A 260 -21.23 -5.87 -17.03
N ASN A 261 -21.46 -6.33 -18.27
CA ASN A 261 -22.66 -5.92 -19.03
C ASN A 261 -23.94 -6.30 -18.28
N THR A 262 -24.02 -7.53 -17.78
CA THR A 262 -25.15 -8.00 -16.96
C THR A 262 -25.34 -7.13 -15.71
N ALA A 263 -24.27 -6.75 -15.00
CA ALA A 263 -24.36 -5.88 -13.84
C ALA A 263 -24.88 -4.47 -14.19
N ILE A 264 -24.47 -3.91 -15.34
CA ILE A 264 -24.96 -2.61 -15.82
C ILE A 264 -26.46 -2.71 -16.19
N GLU A 265 -26.86 -3.76 -16.91
CA GLU A 265 -28.27 -4.01 -17.26
C GLU A 265 -29.16 -4.12 -16.00
N MET A 266 -28.72 -4.88 -14.99
CA MET A 266 -29.44 -5.02 -13.71
C MET A 266 -29.58 -3.71 -12.91
N LEU A 267 -28.70 -2.73 -13.15
CA LEU A 267 -28.69 -1.43 -12.48
C LEU A 267 -29.39 -0.32 -13.30
N SER A 268 -29.80 -0.59 -14.53
CA SER A 268 -30.41 0.42 -15.42
C SER A 268 -31.75 0.99 -14.92
N ASP A 269 -32.50 0.21 -14.13
CA ASP A 269 -33.77 0.63 -13.50
C ASP A 269 -33.59 1.35 -12.15
N ALA A 270 -32.36 1.65 -11.71
CA ALA A 270 -32.07 2.25 -10.41
C ALA A 270 -32.72 3.64 -10.25
N GLN A 271 -33.67 3.77 -9.30
CA GLN A 271 -34.40 5.01 -9.01
C GLN A 271 -34.26 5.42 -7.54
N SER A 272 -33.85 6.67 -7.29
CA SER A 272 -33.64 7.22 -5.94
C SER A 272 -32.59 6.45 -5.11
N SER A 273 -31.63 5.82 -5.78
CA SER A 273 -30.48 5.08 -5.26
C SER A 273 -29.19 5.47 -6.01
N VAL A 274 -28.04 5.04 -5.51
CA VAL A 274 -26.77 5.06 -6.24
C VAL A 274 -26.47 3.65 -6.75
N PRO A 275 -26.41 3.41 -8.07
CA PRO A 275 -25.98 2.14 -8.64
C PRO A 275 -24.47 1.93 -8.42
N ILE A 276 -24.08 0.77 -7.91
CA ILE A 276 -22.70 0.39 -7.59
C ILE A 276 -22.39 -1.02 -8.09
N ILE A 277 -21.25 -1.18 -8.75
CA ILE A 277 -20.66 -2.46 -9.16
C ILE A 277 -19.37 -2.65 -8.36
N PHE A 278 -19.21 -3.81 -7.72
CA PHE A 278 -17.92 -4.25 -7.17
C PHE A 278 -17.36 -5.37 -8.03
N LEU A 279 -16.28 -5.11 -8.76
CA LEU A 279 -15.54 -6.14 -9.50
C LEU A 279 -14.38 -6.67 -8.64
N VAL A 280 -14.30 -7.97 -8.42
CA VAL A 280 -13.21 -8.63 -7.68
C VAL A 280 -12.59 -9.70 -8.58
N THR A 281 -11.27 -9.66 -8.81
CA THR A 281 -10.55 -10.62 -9.68
C THR A 281 -9.07 -10.75 -9.31
N ASP A 282 -8.47 -11.92 -9.58
CA ASP A 282 -7.01 -12.17 -9.50
C ASP A 282 -6.33 -12.31 -10.88
N GLY A 283 -7.10 -12.20 -11.97
CA GLY A 283 -6.66 -12.40 -13.34
C GLY A 283 -6.63 -11.14 -14.23
N THR A 284 -6.09 -11.30 -15.44
CA THR A 284 -6.07 -10.30 -16.52
C THR A 284 -6.64 -10.93 -17.79
N VAL A 285 -7.26 -10.11 -18.66
CA VAL A 285 -7.95 -10.57 -19.88
C VAL A 285 -7.50 -9.77 -21.11
N GLU A 286 -7.70 -10.30 -22.32
CA GLU A 286 -7.22 -9.62 -23.55
C GLU A 286 -8.06 -8.37 -23.91
N ASP A 287 -9.34 -8.35 -23.52
CA ASP A 287 -10.34 -7.35 -23.89
C ASP A 287 -10.49 -6.18 -22.89
N GLU A 288 -9.56 -6.03 -21.94
CA GLU A 288 -9.55 -4.98 -20.91
C GLU A 288 -9.80 -3.55 -21.43
N ARG A 289 -9.30 -3.21 -22.62
CA ARG A 289 -9.54 -1.90 -23.24
C ARG A 289 -10.95 -1.76 -23.80
N GLN A 290 -11.50 -2.83 -24.37
CA GLN A 290 -12.90 -2.89 -24.81
C GLN A 290 -13.84 -2.76 -23.61
N ILE A 291 -13.50 -3.38 -22.46
CA ILE A 291 -14.24 -3.21 -21.20
C ILE A 291 -14.21 -1.74 -20.73
N CYS A 292 -13.04 -1.07 -20.77
CA CYS A 292 -12.96 0.36 -20.47
C CYS A 292 -13.80 1.22 -21.44
N ASP A 293 -13.74 0.97 -22.75
CA ASP A 293 -14.47 1.76 -23.75
C ASP A 293 -15.99 1.53 -23.69
N MET A 294 -16.43 0.29 -23.42
CA MET A 294 -17.81 -0.04 -23.07
C MET A 294 -18.28 0.80 -21.88
N MET A 295 -17.53 0.81 -20.78
CA MET A 295 -17.91 1.56 -19.58
C MET A 295 -17.99 3.08 -19.86
N LYS A 296 -17.05 3.66 -20.63
CA LYS A 296 -17.12 5.07 -21.05
C LYS A 296 -18.43 5.38 -21.78
N ASN A 297 -18.81 4.53 -22.73
CA ASN A 297 -20.04 4.73 -23.51
C ASN A 297 -21.28 4.76 -22.60
N HIS A 298 -21.37 3.85 -21.61
CA HIS A 298 -22.44 3.90 -20.60
C HIS A 298 -22.42 5.19 -19.78
N MET A 299 -21.24 5.67 -19.35
CA MET A 299 -21.15 6.95 -18.62
C MET A 299 -21.63 8.16 -19.45
N THR A 300 -21.52 8.11 -20.78
CA THR A 300 -21.98 9.20 -21.67
C THR A 300 -23.45 9.16 -22.06
N ASN A 301 -24.18 8.07 -21.77
CA ASN A 301 -25.54 7.86 -22.29
C ASN A 301 -26.67 8.64 -21.59
N GLY A 302 -26.34 9.57 -20.69
CA GLY A 302 -27.30 10.56 -20.16
C GLY A 302 -28.23 10.06 -19.05
N GLU A 303 -27.94 8.93 -18.42
CA GLU A 303 -28.60 8.50 -17.18
C GLU A 303 -28.40 9.53 -16.07
N SER A 304 -29.41 9.75 -15.22
CA SER A 304 -29.36 10.80 -14.18
C SER A 304 -28.27 10.55 -13.12
N ILE A 305 -27.91 9.29 -12.87
CA ILE A 305 -26.86 8.84 -11.96
C ILE A 305 -26.23 7.57 -12.55
N SER A 306 -25.02 7.69 -13.09
CA SER A 306 -24.34 6.56 -13.75
C SER A 306 -23.77 5.52 -12.77
N PRO A 307 -23.66 4.23 -13.13
CA PRO A 307 -23.08 3.19 -12.26
C PRO A 307 -21.66 3.52 -11.75
N ARG A 308 -21.46 3.41 -10.43
CA ARG A 308 -20.13 3.47 -9.82
C ARG A 308 -19.44 2.12 -9.98
N ILE A 309 -18.18 2.06 -10.38
CA ILE A 309 -17.43 0.80 -10.37
C ILE A 309 -16.23 0.87 -9.42
N TYR A 310 -16.28 0.03 -8.39
CA TYR A 310 -15.17 -0.23 -7.48
C TYR A 310 -14.50 -1.53 -7.89
N THR A 311 -13.17 -1.56 -7.93
CA THR A 311 -12.42 -2.73 -8.39
C THR A 311 -11.45 -3.21 -7.32
N PHE A 312 -11.38 -4.52 -7.13
CA PHE A 312 -10.48 -5.17 -6.20
C PHE A 312 -9.57 -6.15 -6.94
N GLY A 313 -8.28 -5.84 -7.00
CA GLY A 313 -7.28 -6.68 -7.64
C GLY A 313 -6.55 -7.55 -6.62
N ILE A 314 -6.55 -8.87 -6.83
CA ILE A 314 -5.90 -9.83 -5.94
C ILE A 314 -4.59 -10.32 -6.58
N GLY A 315 -3.50 -10.25 -5.81
CA GLY A 315 -2.20 -10.75 -6.23
C GLY A 315 -1.56 -9.99 -7.40
N SER A 316 -0.45 -10.49 -7.92
CA SER A 316 0.39 -9.81 -8.92
C SER A 316 0.07 -10.14 -10.38
N PHE A 317 -0.96 -10.95 -10.65
CA PHE A 317 -1.27 -11.41 -12.01
C PHE A 317 -2.42 -10.65 -12.67
N CYS A 318 -3.30 -9.99 -11.91
CA CYS A 318 -4.28 -9.06 -12.46
C CYS A 318 -3.63 -7.76 -12.94
N ASN A 319 -4.22 -7.12 -13.94
CA ASN A 319 -3.76 -5.82 -14.42
C ASN A 319 -4.37 -4.69 -13.57
N HIS A 320 -3.62 -4.27 -12.54
CA HIS A 320 -4.05 -3.19 -11.65
C HIS A 320 -4.23 -1.83 -12.35
N TYR A 321 -3.56 -1.58 -13.47
CA TYR A 321 -3.75 -0.35 -14.24
C TYR A 321 -5.06 -0.38 -15.05
N PHE A 322 -5.45 -1.53 -15.58
CA PHE A 322 -6.80 -1.74 -16.12
C PHE A 322 -7.87 -1.53 -15.03
N LEU A 323 -7.77 -2.26 -13.91
CA LEU A 323 -8.76 -2.20 -12.83
C LEU A 323 -8.89 -0.78 -12.25
N ARG A 324 -7.77 -0.06 -12.13
CA ARG A 324 -7.74 1.37 -11.78
C ARG A 324 -8.44 2.23 -12.82
N MET A 325 -8.05 2.14 -14.09
CA MET A 325 -8.65 2.93 -15.16
C MET A 325 -10.17 2.71 -15.26
N LEU A 326 -10.61 1.45 -15.15
CA LEU A 326 -12.02 1.08 -15.13
C LEU A 326 -12.75 1.73 -13.93
N SER A 327 -12.20 1.60 -12.72
CA SER A 327 -12.78 2.23 -11.52
C SER A 327 -12.93 3.74 -11.66
N MET A 328 -11.94 4.40 -12.29
CA MET A 328 -11.93 5.84 -12.49
C MET A 328 -12.95 6.30 -13.53
N ILE A 329 -13.13 5.57 -14.64
CA ILE A 329 -14.18 5.86 -15.63
C ILE A 329 -15.55 5.83 -14.95
N GLY A 330 -15.81 4.79 -14.14
CA GLY A 330 -17.01 4.70 -13.31
C GLY A 330 -16.93 5.41 -11.96
N ARG A 331 -16.07 6.43 -11.77
CA ARG A 331 -16.04 7.31 -10.58
C ARG A 331 -15.86 6.63 -9.21
N GLY A 332 -15.54 5.34 -9.17
CA GLY A 332 -15.28 4.58 -7.96
C GLY A 332 -13.79 4.60 -7.62
N GLN A 333 -13.33 3.54 -6.93
CA GLN A 333 -11.92 3.39 -6.55
C GLN A 333 -11.43 1.97 -6.76
N HIS A 334 -10.14 1.85 -7.06
CA HIS A 334 -9.41 0.59 -7.09
C HIS A 334 -8.63 0.42 -5.78
N VAL A 335 -8.73 -0.76 -5.20
CA VAL A 335 -7.86 -1.24 -4.11
C VAL A 335 -7.28 -2.59 -4.52
N ALA A 336 -6.12 -2.95 -3.97
CA ALA A 336 -5.45 -4.20 -4.26
C ALA A 336 -4.91 -4.88 -3.00
N ALA A 337 -4.84 -6.21 -3.05
CA ALA A 337 -4.24 -7.08 -2.04
C ALA A 337 -3.18 -7.99 -2.67
N LEU A 338 -1.90 -7.66 -2.50
CA LEU A 338 -0.79 -8.50 -2.98
C LEU A 338 -0.41 -9.64 -2.01
N ASP A 339 -0.95 -9.63 -0.79
CA ASP A 339 -0.88 -10.75 0.15
C ASP A 339 -2.30 -11.24 0.46
N VAL A 340 -2.44 -12.56 0.60
CA VAL A 340 -3.69 -13.25 0.91
C VAL A 340 -4.29 -12.75 2.23
N ASP A 341 -3.45 -12.49 3.24
CA ASP A 341 -3.90 -12.03 4.56
C ASP A 341 -4.45 -10.58 4.53
N LEU A 342 -4.26 -9.84 3.41
CA LEU A 342 -4.77 -8.48 3.22
C LEU A 342 -6.12 -8.42 2.47
N ILE A 343 -6.57 -9.52 1.85
CA ILE A 343 -7.80 -9.58 1.05
C ILE A 343 -9.02 -9.12 1.87
N GLU A 344 -9.34 -9.81 2.97
CA GLU A 344 -10.49 -9.47 3.82
C GLU A 344 -10.48 -8.01 4.32
N PRO A 345 -9.43 -7.51 5.00
CA PRO A 345 -9.46 -6.15 5.55
C PRO A 345 -9.49 -5.07 4.47
N GLN A 346 -8.86 -5.27 3.30
CA GLN A 346 -8.88 -4.27 2.23
C GLN A 346 -10.18 -4.29 1.42
N MET A 347 -10.77 -5.47 1.15
CA MET A 347 -12.11 -5.57 0.55
C MET A 347 -13.16 -4.89 1.44
N LEU A 348 -13.13 -5.14 2.75
CA LEU A 348 -14.07 -4.51 3.69
C LEU A 348 -13.86 -3.00 3.79
N LYS A 349 -12.61 -2.51 3.74
CA LYS A 349 -12.31 -1.06 3.67
C LYS A 349 -12.88 -0.42 2.40
N LEU A 350 -12.73 -1.07 1.24
CA LEU A 350 -13.30 -0.60 -0.02
C LEU A 350 -14.84 -0.57 0.02
N PHE A 351 -15.45 -1.60 0.60
CA PHE A 351 -16.89 -1.68 0.78
C PHE A 351 -17.43 -0.61 1.75
N ASP A 352 -16.77 -0.40 2.90
CA ASP A 352 -17.18 0.62 3.88
C ASP A 352 -17.10 2.03 3.28
N LYS A 353 -16.12 2.29 2.41
CA LYS A 353 -16.02 3.55 1.65
C LYS A 353 -17.20 3.75 0.70
N ALA A 354 -17.43 2.82 -0.22
CA ALA A 354 -18.53 2.88 -1.18
C ALA A 354 -19.91 2.89 -0.48
N SER A 355 -20.01 2.28 0.69
CA SER A 355 -21.22 2.28 1.51
C SER A 355 -21.46 3.60 2.25
N SER A 356 -20.50 4.51 2.30
CA SER A 356 -20.57 5.74 3.12
C SER A 356 -20.61 7.06 2.33
N LEU A 357 -21.10 7.03 1.08
CA LEU A 357 -21.27 8.24 0.26
C LEU A 357 -22.19 9.29 0.91
N VAL A 358 -21.73 10.55 0.94
CA VAL A 358 -22.43 11.71 1.51
C VAL A 358 -22.63 12.87 0.54
N LEU A 359 -21.85 12.93 -0.55
CA LEU A 359 -22.06 13.85 -1.68
C LEU A 359 -21.68 13.12 -2.97
N ALA A 360 -22.64 12.99 -3.88
CA ALA A 360 -22.49 12.31 -5.15
C ALA A 360 -22.42 13.30 -6.32
N ASN A 361 -22.04 12.82 -7.50
CA ASN A 361 -22.07 13.60 -8.75
C ASN A 361 -21.30 14.93 -8.67
N ILE A 362 -20.16 14.93 -7.98
CA ILE A 362 -19.33 16.12 -7.79
C ILE A 362 -18.84 16.64 -9.15
N THR A 363 -18.95 17.96 -9.36
CA THR A 363 -18.55 18.69 -10.57
C THR A 363 -17.93 20.04 -10.20
N MET A 364 -17.05 20.56 -11.06
CA MET A 364 -16.30 21.81 -10.83
C MET A 364 -16.19 22.61 -12.14
N ASP A 365 -16.63 23.86 -12.12
CA ASP A 365 -16.65 24.73 -13.30
C ASP A 365 -15.38 25.59 -13.38
N ILE A 366 -14.21 24.96 -13.53
CA ILE A 366 -12.92 25.69 -13.72
C ILE A 366 -12.68 26.10 -15.18
N PHE A 367 -13.17 25.32 -16.14
CA PHE A 367 -12.75 25.35 -17.55
C PHE A 367 -13.06 26.65 -18.31
N ASN A 368 -13.80 27.59 -17.72
CA ASN A 368 -14.15 28.87 -18.36
C ASN A 368 -13.12 29.98 -18.08
N ASP A 369 -12.32 29.87 -17.01
CA ASP A 369 -11.49 30.96 -16.49
C ASP A 369 -9.97 30.75 -16.64
N VAL A 370 -9.53 29.60 -17.18
CA VAL A 370 -8.12 29.21 -17.35
C VAL A 370 -7.83 28.73 -18.77
N ASP A 371 -6.65 29.11 -19.31
CA ASP A 371 -6.26 28.84 -20.71
C ASP A 371 -6.10 27.34 -20.99
N GLU A 372 -5.63 26.60 -20.00
CA GLU A 372 -5.32 25.18 -20.04
C GLU A 372 -5.49 24.63 -18.61
N VAL A 373 -6.17 23.50 -18.45
CA VAL A 373 -6.30 22.83 -17.15
C VAL A 373 -6.37 21.32 -17.31
N GLU A 374 -5.63 20.64 -16.45
CA GLU A 374 -5.56 19.19 -16.32
C GLU A 374 -5.99 18.84 -14.89
N VAL A 375 -7.00 17.98 -14.74
CA VAL A 375 -7.52 17.53 -13.43
C VAL A 375 -7.33 16.02 -13.29
N CYS A 376 -6.75 15.62 -12.17
CA CYS A 376 -6.48 14.24 -11.79
C CYS A 376 -7.20 13.92 -10.46
N PRO A 377 -8.13 12.93 -10.46
CA PRO A 377 -8.70 12.23 -11.61
C PRO A 377 -9.61 13.14 -12.47
N SER A 378 -9.71 12.85 -13.77
CA SER A 378 -10.57 13.60 -14.70
C SER A 378 -12.07 13.37 -14.45
N HIS A 379 -12.42 12.18 -13.97
CA HIS A 379 -13.77 11.85 -13.50
C HIS A 379 -13.76 11.97 -11.97
N ILE A 380 -14.42 12.99 -11.45
CA ILE A 380 -14.37 13.32 -10.01
C ILE A 380 -15.13 12.26 -9.20
N PRO A 381 -14.48 11.58 -8.22
CA PRO A 381 -15.14 10.62 -7.34
C PRO A 381 -16.19 11.28 -6.45
N ASP A 382 -17.10 10.46 -5.92
CA ASP A 382 -18.02 10.90 -4.87
C ASP A 382 -17.29 11.07 -3.52
N LEU A 383 -17.83 11.91 -2.62
CA LEU A 383 -17.29 12.09 -1.27
C LEU A 383 -17.97 11.12 -0.29
N SER A 384 -17.14 10.37 0.43
CA SER A 384 -17.53 9.40 1.47
C SER A 384 -17.25 9.94 2.89
N SER A 385 -17.86 9.32 3.91
CA SER A 385 -17.54 9.63 5.32
C SER A 385 -16.19 9.06 5.78
N ASP A 386 -15.55 8.21 4.98
CA ASP A 386 -14.30 7.52 5.34
C ASP A 386 -13.05 8.41 5.27
N GLY A 387 -13.18 9.68 4.86
CA GLY A 387 -12.09 10.65 4.85
C GLY A 387 -12.26 11.76 3.80
N PRO A 388 -11.33 12.70 3.75
CA PRO A 388 -11.36 13.79 2.78
C PRO A 388 -11.10 13.29 1.35
N LEU A 389 -11.84 13.82 0.38
CA LEU A 389 -11.54 13.69 -1.04
C LEU A 389 -10.43 14.69 -1.41
N LEU A 390 -9.49 14.24 -2.25
CA LEU A 390 -8.40 15.04 -2.78
C LEU A 390 -8.46 15.02 -4.31
N LEU A 391 -8.41 16.19 -4.95
CA LEU A 391 -8.18 16.33 -6.40
C LEU A 391 -6.92 17.17 -6.59
N CYS A 392 -6.15 16.86 -7.62
CA CYS A 392 -4.94 17.59 -7.98
C CYS A 392 -4.96 17.95 -9.45
N GLY A 393 -4.34 19.05 -9.83
CA GLY A 393 -4.26 19.42 -11.22
C GLY A 393 -3.19 20.44 -11.53
N ARG A 394 -2.99 20.68 -12.82
CA ARG A 394 -2.10 21.74 -13.33
C ARG A 394 -2.89 22.66 -14.23
N TYR A 395 -2.54 23.95 -14.23
CA TYR A 395 -3.26 24.95 -15.01
C TYR A 395 -2.34 26.05 -15.53
N LYS A 396 -2.83 26.80 -16.52
CA LYS A 396 -2.15 27.94 -17.11
C LYS A 396 -3.06 29.17 -17.08
N GLY A 397 -2.46 30.32 -16.78
CA GLY A 397 -3.17 31.59 -16.59
C GLY A 397 -3.41 31.87 -15.10
N SER A 398 -4.40 32.71 -14.79
CA SER A 398 -4.81 33.02 -13.43
C SER A 398 -5.86 32.04 -12.91
N PHE A 399 -5.65 31.44 -11.75
CA PHE A 399 -6.70 30.69 -11.07
C PHE A 399 -7.87 31.63 -10.70
N PRO A 400 -9.14 31.18 -10.72
CA PRO A 400 -10.28 31.98 -10.26
C PRO A 400 -10.12 32.42 -8.80
N LYS A 401 -10.84 33.46 -8.39
CA LYS A 401 -10.75 34.00 -7.00
C LYS A 401 -11.53 33.20 -5.98
N ASP A 402 -12.62 32.58 -6.43
CA ASP A 402 -13.53 31.74 -5.68
C ASP A 402 -13.84 30.53 -6.58
N LEU A 403 -14.01 29.33 -6.02
CA LEU A 403 -14.32 28.11 -6.79
C LEU A 403 -15.60 27.48 -6.27
N GLU A 404 -16.63 27.45 -7.12
CA GLU A 404 -17.90 26.78 -6.85
C GLU A 404 -17.78 25.28 -7.20
N ILE A 405 -18.08 24.42 -6.23
CA ILE A 405 -18.22 22.97 -6.42
C ILE A 405 -19.69 22.59 -6.27
N LYS A 406 -20.18 21.80 -7.23
CA LYS A 406 -21.55 21.28 -7.26
C LYS A 406 -21.54 19.80 -6.96
N GLY A 407 -22.62 19.31 -6.36
CA GLY A 407 -22.88 17.88 -6.15
C GLY A 407 -24.34 17.63 -5.79
N VAL A 408 -24.65 16.37 -5.49
CA VAL A 408 -25.99 15.88 -5.16
C VAL A 408 -25.96 15.27 -3.76
N LEU A 409 -26.97 15.54 -2.95
CA LEU A 409 -27.13 14.99 -1.61
C LEU A 409 -27.96 13.69 -1.58
N PRO A 410 -27.94 12.93 -0.47
CA PRO A 410 -28.73 11.70 -0.30
C PRO A 410 -30.26 11.84 -0.44
N ASP A 411 -30.79 13.07 -0.47
CA ASP A 411 -32.19 13.39 -0.77
C ASP A 411 -32.40 13.87 -2.22
N PHE A 412 -31.38 13.71 -3.07
CA PHE A 412 -31.34 14.10 -4.48
C PHE A 412 -31.43 15.62 -4.72
N SER A 413 -31.26 16.43 -3.69
CA SER A 413 -31.11 17.88 -3.83
C SER A 413 -29.72 18.28 -4.34
N ASN A 414 -29.67 19.34 -5.15
CA ASN A 414 -28.41 19.96 -5.56
C ASN A 414 -27.76 20.67 -4.37
N PHE A 415 -26.47 20.47 -4.20
CA PHE A 415 -25.63 21.10 -3.19
C PHE A 415 -24.48 21.85 -3.84
N VAL A 416 -24.18 23.01 -3.27
CA VAL A 416 -23.17 23.94 -3.77
C VAL A 416 -22.28 24.35 -2.60
N ILE A 417 -20.97 24.40 -2.82
CA ILE A 417 -19.99 24.84 -1.83
C ILE A 417 -18.93 25.73 -2.48
N ASP A 418 -18.73 26.90 -1.88
CA ASP A 418 -17.63 27.83 -2.21
C ASP A 418 -16.33 27.38 -1.53
N LEU A 419 -15.30 27.11 -2.32
CA LEU A 419 -13.98 26.75 -1.80
C LEU A 419 -13.08 27.96 -1.64
N LYS A 420 -12.44 28.06 -0.47
CA LYS A 420 -11.43 29.09 -0.19
C LYS A 420 -10.12 28.73 -0.87
N ILE A 421 -9.59 29.67 -1.65
CA ILE A 421 -8.36 29.52 -2.42
C ILE A 421 -7.22 30.23 -1.69
N GLN A 422 -6.07 29.56 -1.54
CA GLN A 422 -4.91 30.09 -0.82
C GLN A 422 -3.59 29.49 -1.32
N GLU A 423 -2.51 30.27 -1.18
CA GLU A 423 -1.15 29.81 -1.45
C GLU A 423 -0.72 28.66 -0.51
N ALA A 424 -0.05 27.65 -1.05
CA ALA A 424 0.50 26.51 -0.33
C ALA A 424 1.76 26.89 0.49
N LYS A 425 1.57 27.66 1.57
CA LYS A 425 2.65 28.18 2.43
C LYS A 425 3.48 27.07 3.11
N GLY A 426 4.45 26.52 2.39
CA GLY A 426 5.33 25.44 2.85
C GLY A 426 4.68 24.04 2.84
N ILE A 427 3.57 23.88 2.10
CA ILE A 427 2.90 22.59 1.92
C ILE A 427 3.27 22.07 0.52
N PRO A 428 4.02 20.95 0.40
CA PRO A 428 4.55 20.49 -0.89
C PRO A 428 3.45 19.79 -1.70
N VAL A 429 2.60 20.57 -2.37
CA VAL A 429 1.44 20.10 -3.13
C VAL A 429 1.85 19.07 -4.16
N GLN A 430 2.94 19.30 -4.91
CA GLN A 430 3.48 18.36 -5.87
C GLN A 430 3.73 16.97 -5.27
N ARG A 431 4.30 16.88 -4.06
CA ARG A 431 4.59 15.59 -3.41
C ARG A 431 3.37 14.91 -2.83
N ILE A 432 2.34 15.68 -2.45
CA ILE A 432 1.05 15.14 -2.01
C ILE A 432 0.33 14.51 -3.21
N CYS A 433 0.36 15.17 -4.37
CA CYS A 433 -0.33 14.75 -5.59
C CYS A 433 0.41 13.68 -6.41
N ALA A 434 1.75 13.64 -6.34
CA ALA A 434 2.61 12.87 -7.24
C ALA A 434 2.24 11.38 -7.39
N ARG A 435 1.94 10.68 -6.28
CA ARG A 435 1.60 9.25 -6.35
C ARG A 435 0.29 9.02 -7.10
N ASP A 436 -0.77 9.71 -6.70
CA ASP A 436 -2.10 9.57 -7.29
C ASP A 436 -2.06 10.00 -8.79
N GLN A 437 -1.26 11.01 -9.14
CA GLN A 437 -0.99 11.42 -10.53
C GLN A 437 -0.20 10.39 -11.34
N ILE A 438 0.88 9.80 -10.79
CA ILE A 438 1.66 8.76 -11.46
C ILE A 438 0.79 7.53 -11.72
N GLU A 439 0.02 7.08 -10.72
CA GLU A 439 -0.87 5.92 -10.85
C GLU A 439 -1.99 6.19 -11.88
N TYR A 440 -2.55 7.40 -11.94
CA TYR A 440 -3.51 7.80 -12.97
C TYR A 440 -2.89 7.85 -14.37
N LEU A 441 -1.81 8.61 -14.55
CA LEU A 441 -1.20 8.80 -15.86
C LEU A 441 -0.63 7.49 -16.43
N THR A 442 -0.17 6.57 -15.59
CA THR A 442 0.22 5.21 -16.02
C THR A 442 -1.00 4.41 -16.52
N ALA A 443 -2.14 4.49 -15.81
CA ALA A 443 -3.38 3.84 -16.24
C ALA A 443 -3.92 4.43 -17.56
N GLN A 444 -3.81 5.75 -17.73
CA GLN A 444 -4.20 6.46 -18.94
C GLN A 444 -3.25 6.16 -20.13
N ALA A 445 -1.94 6.12 -19.88
CA ALA A 445 -0.93 5.73 -20.88
C ALA A 445 -1.18 4.30 -21.37
N TRP A 446 -1.41 3.36 -20.45
CA TRP A 446 -1.82 1.99 -20.77
C TRP A 446 -3.08 1.98 -21.65
N LEU A 447 -4.16 2.67 -21.25
CA LEU A 447 -5.42 2.63 -22.00
C LEU A 447 -5.26 3.19 -23.42
N SER A 448 -4.63 4.35 -23.55
CA SER A 448 -4.47 5.10 -24.80
C SER A 448 -3.35 4.58 -25.72
N LYS A 449 -2.38 3.85 -25.16
CA LYS A 449 -1.11 3.48 -25.81
C LYS A 449 -0.29 4.71 -26.27
N ASP A 450 -0.34 5.81 -25.53
CA ASP A 450 0.40 7.04 -25.84
C ASP A 450 1.78 7.07 -25.17
N GLU A 451 2.83 6.82 -25.96
CA GLU A 451 4.25 6.92 -25.56
C GLU A 451 4.60 8.28 -24.91
N LYS A 452 3.89 9.37 -25.22
CA LYS A 452 4.13 10.67 -24.59
C LYS A 452 3.69 10.68 -23.13
N LEU A 453 2.59 10.00 -22.80
CA LEU A 453 2.15 9.83 -21.42
C LEU A 453 3.14 8.93 -20.66
N GLU A 454 3.66 7.88 -21.28
CA GLU A 454 4.73 7.05 -20.66
C GLU A 454 5.97 7.88 -20.31
N GLN A 455 6.42 8.73 -21.25
CA GLN A 455 7.54 9.65 -21.02
C GLN A 455 7.22 10.72 -19.95
N MET A 456 5.98 11.19 -19.87
CA MET A 456 5.52 12.14 -18.85
C MET A 456 5.52 11.50 -17.46
N VAL A 457 5.01 10.27 -17.34
CA VAL A 457 5.07 9.47 -16.10
C VAL A 457 6.51 9.26 -15.66
N ALA A 458 7.40 8.87 -16.58
CA ALA A 458 8.81 8.66 -16.27
C ALA A 458 9.49 9.95 -15.74
N LYS A 459 9.20 11.11 -16.34
CA LYS A 459 9.70 12.42 -15.85
C LYS A 459 9.13 12.76 -14.46
N LEU A 460 7.83 12.60 -14.25
CA LEU A 460 7.18 12.86 -12.96
C LEU A 460 7.72 11.95 -11.85
N SER A 461 7.93 10.67 -12.19
CA SER A 461 8.55 9.68 -11.29
C SER A 461 9.98 10.08 -10.90
N LEU A 462 10.83 10.44 -11.87
CA LEU A 462 12.21 10.88 -11.62
C LEU A 462 12.28 12.19 -10.81
N GLN A 463 11.41 13.16 -11.08
CA GLN A 463 11.38 14.45 -10.38
C GLN A 463 10.90 14.33 -8.92
N THR A 464 9.89 13.49 -8.69
CA THR A 464 9.23 13.38 -7.37
C THR A 464 9.84 12.30 -6.48
N GLY A 465 10.53 11.32 -7.07
CA GLY A 465 11.14 10.18 -6.37
C GLY A 465 10.17 9.02 -6.09
N PHE A 466 8.92 9.11 -6.56
CA PHE A 466 7.96 7.99 -6.53
C PHE A 466 8.18 7.08 -7.74
N THR A 467 8.27 5.76 -7.54
CA THR A 467 8.46 4.80 -8.63
C THR A 467 7.20 4.61 -9.47
N SER A 468 7.40 4.45 -10.78
CA SER A 468 6.40 4.05 -11.78
C SER A 468 6.88 2.83 -12.57
N GLU A 469 6.00 2.18 -13.35
CA GLU A 469 6.36 1.06 -14.25
C GLU A 469 7.45 1.43 -15.27
N TYR A 470 7.57 2.71 -15.62
CA TYR A 470 8.52 3.22 -16.60
C TYR A 470 9.88 3.62 -15.97
N THR A 471 10.12 3.27 -14.70
CA THR A 471 11.29 3.69 -13.93
C THR A 471 11.78 2.60 -12.98
N SER A 472 13.08 2.59 -12.68
CA SER A 472 13.65 1.70 -11.66
C SER A 472 14.55 2.46 -10.69
N MET A 473 14.59 1.99 -9.44
CA MET A 473 15.50 2.53 -8.43
C MET A 473 16.82 1.75 -8.47
N THR A 474 17.95 2.47 -8.42
CA THR A 474 19.28 1.88 -8.40
C THR A 474 20.09 2.42 -7.22
N ILE A 475 20.95 1.60 -6.65
CA ILE A 475 21.97 2.01 -5.68
C ILE A 475 23.29 2.13 -6.42
N LEU A 476 23.93 3.29 -6.31
CA LEU A 476 25.24 3.57 -6.88
C LEU A 476 26.31 3.53 -5.78
N GLU A 477 27.17 2.50 -5.80
CA GLU A 477 28.31 2.40 -4.88
C GLU A 477 29.49 3.24 -5.42
N ILE A 478 29.91 4.26 -4.66
CA ILE A 478 30.99 5.18 -5.04
C ILE A 478 32.15 5.07 -4.04
N ASP A 479 33.26 4.45 -4.45
CA ASP A 479 34.50 4.46 -3.66
C ASP A 479 35.22 5.82 -3.78
N LEU A 480 35.02 6.67 -2.77
CA LEU A 480 35.70 7.96 -2.65
C LEU A 480 37.21 7.85 -2.38
N ARG A 481 37.71 6.70 -1.87
CA ARG A 481 39.16 6.49 -1.62
C ARG A 481 39.94 6.36 -2.93
N LYS A 482 39.33 5.86 -4.01
CA LYS A 482 39.91 5.86 -5.37
C LYS A 482 39.96 7.26 -5.99
N LYS A 483 38.91 8.09 -5.83
CA LYS A 483 38.88 9.47 -6.36
C LYS A 483 40.04 10.36 -5.86
N ALA A 484 40.39 10.26 -4.58
CA ALA A 484 41.48 11.07 -4.02
C ALA A 484 42.87 10.75 -4.62
N LYS A 485 43.12 9.49 -5.01
CA LYS A 485 44.42 9.07 -5.57
C LYS A 485 44.68 9.56 -7.00
N GLU A 486 43.65 9.97 -7.74
CA GLU A 486 43.83 10.53 -9.09
C GLU A 486 44.04 12.05 -9.09
N SER A 487 43.68 12.77 -8.01
CA SER A 487 43.84 14.23 -7.93
C SER A 487 45.25 14.72 -7.52
N ASP A 488 46.02 13.94 -6.74
CA ASP A 488 47.35 14.34 -6.25
C ASP A 488 48.52 13.99 -7.22
N GLY A 489 48.22 13.49 -8.41
CA GLY A 489 49.20 12.90 -9.35
C GLY A 489 49.82 13.85 -10.39
N LYS A 490 50.28 15.06 -10.04
CA LYS A 490 50.83 16.02 -11.03
C LYS A 490 52.32 16.35 -10.86
N LYS A 491 53.20 15.54 -11.49
CA LYS A 491 54.56 15.95 -11.93
C LYS A 491 55.14 14.99 -13.00
N VAL A 492 55.24 15.49 -14.25
CA VAL A 492 56.33 15.34 -15.27
C VAL A 492 57.18 14.03 -15.18
N SER A 493 57.30 13.14 -16.18
CA SER A 493 57.01 13.11 -17.64
C SER A 493 56.80 11.63 -18.11
N LYS A 494 56.78 11.17 -19.38
CA LYS A 494 57.24 11.68 -20.70
C LYS A 494 56.41 11.06 -21.86
N LYS A 495 56.90 11.09 -23.12
CA LYS A 495 56.19 10.65 -24.35
C LYS A 495 56.22 9.13 -24.61
N SER A 496 55.06 8.56 -24.96
CA SER A 496 54.87 7.57 -26.04
C SER A 496 53.40 7.61 -26.54
N ASN A 497 53.08 6.92 -27.64
CA ASN A 497 51.91 7.18 -28.51
C ASN A 497 50.51 6.85 -27.93
N PRO A 498 49.43 7.44 -28.48
CA PRO A 498 48.06 7.22 -28.03
C PRO A 498 47.41 5.98 -28.68
N GLN A 499 46.99 5.01 -27.86
CA GLN A 499 45.97 4.02 -28.23
C GLN A 499 45.01 3.78 -27.07
N SER A 500 43.72 3.72 -27.40
CA SER A 500 42.57 3.14 -26.67
C SER A 500 42.69 2.92 -25.16
N GLY A 501 41.89 3.66 -24.38
CA GLY A 501 41.69 3.37 -22.97
C GLY A 501 40.94 4.48 -22.25
N ALA A 502 39.63 4.58 -22.48
CA ALA A 502 38.78 5.27 -21.52
C ALA A 502 38.84 4.46 -20.21
N LYS A 503 39.46 5.03 -19.17
CA LYS A 503 39.46 4.41 -17.84
C LYS A 503 38.04 4.46 -17.30
N GLU A 504 37.32 3.36 -17.42
CA GLU A 504 36.03 3.20 -16.77
C GLU A 504 36.24 3.31 -15.26
N GLN A 505 35.51 4.23 -14.64
CA GLN A 505 35.39 4.26 -13.19
C GLN A 505 34.62 3.00 -12.78
N GLU A 506 35.20 2.16 -11.92
CA GLU A 506 34.49 1.02 -11.31
C GLU A 506 33.39 1.53 -10.36
N GLN A 507 32.29 1.99 -10.94
CA GLN A 507 31.04 2.31 -10.26
C GLN A 507 30.20 1.03 -10.24
N ARG A 508 29.87 0.52 -9.05
CA ARG A 508 28.99 -0.65 -8.95
C ARG A 508 27.54 -0.17 -8.87
N VAL A 509 26.77 -0.46 -9.91
CA VAL A 509 25.33 -0.23 -9.93
C VAL A 509 24.64 -1.50 -9.42
N ILE A 510 23.77 -1.36 -8.41
CA ILE A 510 22.90 -2.42 -7.92
C ILE A 510 21.47 -2.02 -8.26
N LEU A 511 20.84 -2.76 -9.17
CA LEU A 511 19.42 -2.58 -9.50
C LEU A 511 18.58 -3.12 -8.33
N LEU A 512 17.65 -2.31 -7.82
CA LEU A 512 16.66 -2.78 -6.86
C LEU A 512 15.51 -3.51 -7.59
N PRO A 513 14.82 -4.44 -6.93
CA PRO A 513 13.61 -5.05 -7.49
C PRO A 513 12.60 -3.98 -7.94
N PRO A 514 11.87 -4.19 -9.04
CA PRO A 514 10.81 -3.28 -9.44
C PRO A 514 9.75 -3.20 -8.34
N LEU A 515 9.44 -1.97 -7.92
CA LEU A 515 8.34 -1.67 -6.99
C LEU A 515 6.99 -1.52 -7.71
N GLY A 516 7.00 -1.64 -9.05
CA GLY A 516 5.82 -1.70 -9.88
C GLY A 516 4.90 -2.87 -9.50
N ILE A 517 3.62 -2.67 -9.79
CA ILE A 517 2.57 -3.67 -9.62
C ILE A 517 2.39 -4.45 -10.93
N GLY A 518 2.77 -3.86 -12.07
CA GLY A 518 2.76 -4.48 -13.39
C GLY A 518 1.44 -4.37 -14.14
N PHE A 519 1.47 -4.76 -15.42
CA PHE A 519 0.33 -4.73 -16.36
C PHE A 519 -0.39 -6.09 -16.47
N GLY A 520 -0.35 -6.90 -15.42
CA GLY A 520 -0.90 -8.26 -15.38
C GLY A 520 -0.02 -9.31 -16.08
N ASN A 521 -0.45 -10.58 -16.00
CA ASN A 521 0.21 -11.73 -16.64
C ASN A 521 -0.81 -12.69 -17.26
N LEU A 522 -1.11 -12.48 -18.55
CA LEU A 522 -2.08 -13.29 -19.33
C LEU A 522 -1.75 -14.79 -19.34
N THR A 523 -0.46 -15.15 -19.38
CA THR A 523 -0.05 -16.56 -19.33
C THR A 523 -0.36 -17.18 -17.97
N ALA A 524 -0.09 -16.48 -16.87
CA ALA A 524 -0.41 -16.97 -15.52
C ALA A 524 -1.93 -17.11 -15.30
N THR A 525 -2.75 -16.17 -15.82
CA THR A 525 -4.20 -16.29 -15.78
C THR A 525 -4.69 -17.49 -16.60
N ALA A 526 -4.25 -17.64 -17.86
CA ALA A 526 -4.64 -18.76 -18.71
C ALA A 526 -4.22 -20.13 -18.13
N GLU A 527 -3.05 -20.22 -17.49
CA GLU A 527 -2.56 -21.43 -16.82
C GLU A 527 -3.16 -21.62 -15.40
N ASN A 528 -4.03 -20.72 -14.94
CA ASN A 528 -4.63 -20.73 -13.60
C ASN A 528 -3.58 -20.83 -12.46
N ILE A 529 -2.47 -20.09 -12.62
CA ILE A 529 -1.42 -19.98 -11.61
C ILE A 529 -1.92 -19.07 -10.49
N GLN A 530 -1.79 -19.54 -9.24
CA GLN A 530 -2.15 -18.75 -8.07
C GLN A 530 -1.15 -17.62 -7.83
N PRO A 531 -1.58 -16.36 -7.65
CA PRO A 531 -0.67 -15.32 -7.20
C PRO A 531 0.02 -15.70 -5.89
N GLY A 532 1.34 -15.45 -5.82
CA GLY A 532 2.17 -15.85 -4.68
C GLY A 532 2.64 -17.31 -4.68
N SER A 533 2.28 -18.14 -5.67
CA SER A 533 2.91 -19.46 -5.83
C SER A 533 4.31 -19.40 -6.46
N GLU A 534 4.73 -18.23 -6.96
CA GLU A 534 6.09 -17.99 -7.42
C GLU A 534 7.05 -18.02 -6.21
N GLU A 535 7.99 -18.98 -6.20
CA GLU A 535 9.09 -19.00 -5.23
C GLU A 535 9.97 -17.76 -5.43
N THR A 536 9.63 -16.68 -4.72
CA THR A 536 10.49 -15.52 -4.60
C THR A 536 11.73 -15.97 -3.82
N LYS A 537 12.82 -16.27 -4.53
CA LYS A 537 14.15 -16.53 -3.94
C LYS A 537 14.69 -15.24 -3.34
N GLY A 538 14.16 -14.88 -2.17
CA GLY A 538 14.68 -13.81 -1.34
C GLY A 538 16.14 -14.10 -0.96
N PRO A 539 16.93 -13.06 -0.64
CA PRO A 539 18.37 -13.18 -0.41
C PRO A 539 18.71 -13.79 0.97
N ASP A 540 18.32 -15.04 1.16
CA ASP A 540 19.01 -16.07 1.95
C ASP A 540 19.39 -15.74 3.40
N GLY A 541 18.67 -14.81 4.04
CA GLY A 541 19.01 -14.35 5.39
C GLY A 541 19.03 -15.48 6.42
N ALA A 542 18.03 -16.36 6.40
CA ALA A 542 17.95 -17.52 7.27
C ALA A 542 19.08 -18.54 6.99
N GLU A 543 19.38 -18.85 5.73
CA GLU A 543 20.43 -19.81 5.38
C GLU A 543 21.84 -19.24 5.69
N ILE A 544 22.02 -17.92 5.66
CA ILE A 544 23.25 -17.26 6.14
C ILE A 544 23.43 -17.46 7.66
N PHE A 545 22.37 -17.30 8.47
CA PHE A 545 22.45 -17.59 9.90
C PHE A 545 22.71 -19.09 10.18
N VAL A 546 22.07 -19.98 9.43
CA VAL A 546 22.29 -21.44 9.52
C VAL A 546 23.72 -21.82 9.09
N LYS A 547 24.25 -21.25 8.00
CA LYS A 547 25.64 -21.45 7.54
C LYS A 547 26.67 -20.89 8.51
N ALA A 548 26.40 -19.74 9.13
CA ALA A 548 27.27 -19.16 10.15
C ALA A 548 27.35 -20.07 11.40
N ALA A 549 26.21 -20.58 11.87
CA ALA A 549 26.14 -21.50 12.99
C ALA A 549 26.81 -22.86 12.69
N THR A 550 26.53 -23.45 11.51
CA THR A 550 27.12 -24.74 11.12
C THR A 550 28.62 -24.67 10.83
N ASN A 551 29.13 -23.58 10.22
CA ASN A 551 30.58 -23.41 10.08
C ASN A 551 31.28 -23.24 11.43
N CYS A 552 30.68 -22.53 12.40
CA CYS A 552 31.25 -22.39 13.74
C CYS A 552 31.36 -23.73 14.47
N CYS A 553 30.36 -24.61 14.38
CA CYS A 553 30.40 -25.92 15.02
C CYS A 553 31.26 -26.94 14.24
N GLY A 554 31.18 -26.95 12.90
CA GLY A 554 31.90 -27.89 12.05
C GLY A 554 33.42 -27.73 12.11
N THR A 555 33.95 -26.51 12.27
CA THR A 555 35.39 -26.28 12.37
C THR A 555 35.97 -26.71 13.73
N CYS A 556 35.19 -26.65 14.82
CA CYS A 556 35.64 -27.08 16.14
C CYS A 556 35.68 -28.60 16.33
N CYS A 557 34.79 -29.36 15.68
CA CYS A 557 34.65 -30.80 15.91
C CYS A 557 35.71 -31.68 15.21
N ASN A 558 36.44 -31.16 14.22
CA ASN A 558 37.37 -31.98 13.41
C ASN A 558 38.86 -31.90 13.81
N TYR A 559 39.23 -31.13 14.84
CA TYR A 559 40.64 -30.93 15.24
C TYR A 559 40.96 -31.04 16.74
N CYS A 560 39.97 -31.32 17.61
CA CYS A 560 40.19 -31.29 19.06
C CYS A 560 40.19 -32.70 19.68
N CYS A 561 41.34 -33.15 20.19
CA CYS A 561 41.39 -34.34 21.04
C CYS A 561 40.84 -34.04 22.44
N CYS A 562 40.34 -35.06 23.15
CA CYS A 562 39.60 -34.89 24.40
C CYS A 562 40.32 -34.04 25.48
N MET A 563 41.65 -34.10 25.53
CA MET A 563 42.45 -33.30 26.47
C MET A 563 42.55 -31.82 26.10
N CYS A 564 42.51 -31.47 24.81
CA CYS A 564 42.49 -30.07 24.37
C CYS A 564 41.14 -29.39 24.70
N CYS A 565 40.03 -30.13 24.60
CA CYS A 565 38.74 -29.65 25.10
C CYS A 565 38.79 -29.37 26.61
N ILE A 566 39.32 -30.28 27.42
CA ILE A 566 39.42 -30.09 28.88
C ILE A 566 40.28 -28.87 29.23
N GLN A 567 41.40 -28.64 28.54
CA GLN A 567 42.24 -27.44 28.73
C GLN A 567 41.59 -26.14 28.20
N ALA A 568 40.67 -26.21 27.25
CA ALA A 568 39.87 -25.06 26.86
C ALA A 568 38.84 -24.71 27.96
N PHE A 569 38.16 -25.71 28.52
CA PHE A 569 37.17 -25.52 29.59
C PHE A 569 37.76 -24.94 30.89
N THR A 570 39.03 -25.20 31.22
CA THR A 570 39.69 -24.57 32.39
C THR A 570 40.04 -23.09 32.21
N ARG A 571 39.85 -22.51 31.01
CA ARG A 571 40.00 -21.06 30.75
C ARG A 571 38.67 -20.33 30.62
N ILE A 572 37.54 -21.02 30.76
CA ILE A 572 36.20 -20.44 30.63
C ILE A 572 35.79 -19.77 31.94
N ASN A 573 35.24 -18.55 31.84
CA ASN A 573 34.65 -17.82 32.97
C ASN A 573 33.55 -18.67 33.63
N ASN A 574 33.55 -18.75 34.97
CA ASN A 574 32.61 -19.51 35.80
C ASN A 574 31.13 -19.38 35.35
N GLN A 575 30.69 -18.22 34.86
CA GLN A 575 29.31 -18.06 34.37
C GLN A 575 29.02 -18.86 33.08
N CYS A 576 29.98 -18.96 32.15
CA CYS A 576 29.85 -19.82 30.98
C CYS A 576 29.94 -21.30 31.37
N ALA A 577 30.75 -21.68 32.36
CA ALA A 577 30.78 -23.05 32.88
C ALA A 577 29.43 -23.44 33.52
N ILE A 578 28.79 -22.54 34.25
CA ILE A 578 27.44 -22.75 34.81
C ILE A 578 26.40 -22.89 33.68
N ALA A 579 26.41 -22.00 32.68
CA ALA A 579 25.48 -22.07 31.55
C ALA A 579 25.67 -23.37 30.73
N PHE A 580 26.91 -23.81 30.50
CA PHE A 580 27.19 -25.07 29.80
C PHE A 580 26.79 -26.29 30.63
N THR A 581 26.96 -26.23 31.95
CA THR A 581 26.50 -27.28 32.87
C THR A 581 24.97 -27.36 32.90
N GLN A 582 24.26 -26.23 32.91
CA GLN A 582 22.80 -26.17 32.80
C GLN A 582 22.31 -26.69 31.44
N LEU A 583 23.02 -26.39 30.35
CA LEU A 583 22.74 -26.95 29.02
C LEU A 583 22.92 -28.48 29.00
N CYS A 584 24.04 -28.99 29.52
CA CYS A 584 24.29 -30.43 29.59
C CYS A 584 23.34 -31.16 30.54
N VAL A 585 22.94 -30.55 31.66
CA VAL A 585 21.90 -31.08 32.55
C VAL A 585 20.53 -31.07 31.85
N GLY A 586 20.18 -30.01 31.13
CA GLY A 586 18.95 -29.93 30.33
C GLY A 586 18.89 -31.00 29.24
N LEU A 587 19.98 -31.20 28.49
CA LEU A 587 20.10 -32.26 27.48
C LEU A 587 20.09 -33.66 28.11
N GLY A 588 20.71 -33.83 29.28
CA GLY A 588 20.62 -35.05 30.08
C GLY A 588 19.18 -35.35 30.52
N CYS A 589 18.45 -34.34 31.02
CA CYS A 589 17.04 -34.45 31.36
C CYS A 589 16.18 -34.80 30.13
N PHE A 590 16.40 -34.18 28.97
CA PHE A 590 15.72 -34.55 27.72
C PHE A 590 16.02 -36.01 27.30
N SER A 591 17.26 -36.47 27.46
CA SER A 591 17.62 -37.86 27.17
C SER A 591 17.00 -38.85 28.18
N CYS A 592 16.86 -38.46 29.45
CA CYS A 592 16.12 -39.23 30.45
C CYS A 592 14.61 -39.24 30.16
N ILE A 593 14.03 -38.14 29.68
CA ILE A 593 12.61 -38.06 29.29
C ILE A 593 12.33 -38.98 28.10
N ASN A 594 13.18 -39.01 27.07
CA ASN A 594 13.06 -39.97 25.97
C ASN A 594 13.20 -41.42 26.46
N CYS A 595 14.18 -41.70 27.34
CA CYS A 595 14.36 -43.04 27.93
C CYS A 595 13.14 -43.48 28.77
N CYS A 596 12.49 -42.56 29.50
CA CYS A 596 11.24 -42.83 30.19
C CYS A 596 10.05 -43.01 29.24
N ALA A 597 9.99 -42.28 28.11
CA ALA A 597 8.95 -42.47 27.11
C ALA A 597 9.03 -43.86 26.45
N ASP A 598 10.25 -44.32 26.12
CA ASP A 598 10.47 -45.62 25.48
C ASP A 598 10.29 -46.81 26.44
N ILE A 599 10.47 -46.63 27.76
CA ILE A 599 10.39 -47.73 28.75
C ILE A 599 9.04 -47.75 29.51
N CYS A 600 8.41 -46.60 29.76
CA CYS A 600 7.20 -46.53 30.59
C CYS A 600 5.88 -46.51 29.81
N CYS A 601 5.91 -46.41 28.47
CA CYS A 601 4.69 -46.37 27.64
C CYS A 601 4.52 -47.61 26.73
N SER A 602 5.46 -48.55 26.71
CA SER A 602 5.32 -49.84 26.02
C SER A 602 4.74 -50.91 26.96
N GLY A 603 3.44 -50.87 27.24
CA GLY A 603 2.84 -51.87 28.14
C GLY A 603 1.39 -51.67 28.55
N ASN A 604 0.44 -51.81 27.61
CA ASN A 604 -0.76 -52.63 27.80
C ASN A 604 -1.53 -52.76 26.48
N GLU A 605 -1.49 -53.96 25.91
CA GLU A 605 -2.31 -54.39 24.77
C GLU A 605 -3.69 -54.90 25.26
N ASN A 606 -4.63 -54.98 24.30
CA ASN A 606 -6.00 -55.55 24.31
C ASN A 606 -7.15 -54.53 24.26
#